data_AF-A0A1G6B3M3-F1
#
_entry.id   AF-A0A1G6B3M3-F1
#
_cell.length_a   1.000
_cell.length_b   1.000
_cell.length_c   1.000
_cell.angle_alpha   90.00
_cell.angle_beta   90.00
_cell.angle_gamma   90.00
#
_symmetry.space_group_name_H-M   'P 1'
#
loop_
_entity.id
_entity.type
_entity.pdbx_description
1 polymer ?
#
loop_
_entity_poly.entity_id
_entity_poly.type
_entity_poly.pdbx_seq_one_letter_code
_entity_poly.pdbx_strand_id
1 'polypeptide(L)'
;MLNQFKLNNADVALFYNSTYVDTSTGGNGEAYNLEKSLQAKGHDVDRFVGTDAATWAFLTQNYDVIAIPDLEKKALSLDPGSIVILKQFVMNGGTLLVIGEYQNNGTAFINQIFRTSLNNDNDIGNSTKQSDASGTTFSGQANTLNANNDTQSLDASSLPNRAESYYEDSAGDSTVMSFQVGKGQVTYLGWDWYQSNPPLLGGQDGGWQGVLDSAISETDGKVNGNTIKGTKSDDKVTLTKALKGKKTTNDDDYIKLKKGDDKAKAGDGNDMIFGAKGEDKCIGQDGNDWLNGQHDNDILKGGLGADCFVFDTKLSKAGVDFIKDFKFFEGDMIVLSQKVFTDLPIGQLSQTDFNDHMNVKANGYVEYNGDEFCRVKPGVVSSGGLLAQDFVVIA
;
A
#
# COMPACT_ATOMS: atom_id res chain seq x y z
N MET A 1 20.91 16.66 -13.00
CA MET A 1 21.09 15.27 -12.54
C MET A 1 19.69 14.71 -12.30
N LEU A 2 19.33 13.61 -12.96
CA LEU A 2 18.07 12.92 -12.69
C LEU A 2 18.09 12.45 -11.24
N ASN A 3 17.15 12.88 -10.40
CA ASN A 3 16.83 12.12 -9.21
C ASN A 3 16.29 10.77 -9.71
N GLN A 4 17.06 9.72 -9.49
CA GLN A 4 16.62 8.36 -9.76
C GLN A 4 15.39 8.09 -8.89
N PHE A 5 14.27 7.74 -9.53
CA PHE A 5 13.09 7.22 -8.85
C PHE A 5 13.47 6.07 -7.93
N LYS A 6 13.06 6.14 -6.66
CA LYS A 6 13.17 5.02 -5.72
C LYS A 6 11.99 4.09 -5.97
N LEU A 7 12.20 3.08 -6.81
CA LEU A 7 11.11 2.33 -7.42
C LEU A 7 10.43 1.27 -6.52
N ASN A 8 10.85 0.98 -5.29
CA ASN A 8 10.36 -0.24 -4.60
C ASN A 8 10.25 -0.17 -3.06
N ASN A 9 10.13 1.02 -2.46
CA ASN A 9 10.18 1.14 -0.99
C ASN A 9 8.77 1.19 -0.38
N ALA A 10 8.35 0.12 0.29
CA ALA A 10 7.15 0.12 1.14
C ALA A 10 7.21 1.14 2.29
N ASP A 11 6.08 1.77 2.61
CA ASP A 11 5.86 2.49 3.86
C ASP A 11 5.47 1.46 4.94
N VAL A 12 6.35 1.25 5.91
CA VAL A 12 6.24 0.22 6.95
C VAL A 12 5.90 0.86 8.29
N ALA A 13 4.74 0.52 8.84
CA ALA A 13 4.43 0.73 10.25
C ALA A 13 5.04 -0.41 11.07
N LEU A 14 6.10 -0.11 11.83
CA LEU A 14 6.79 -1.08 12.66
C LEU A 14 6.32 -0.99 14.11
N PHE A 15 5.80 -2.09 14.65
CA PHE A 15 5.40 -2.14 16.05
C PHE A 15 6.63 -2.07 16.96
N TYR A 16 6.63 -1.12 17.89
CA TYR A 16 7.81 -0.77 18.70
C TYR A 16 7.47 -0.54 20.18
N ASN A 17 6.48 -1.26 20.70
CA ASN A 17 6.06 -1.16 22.10
C ASN A 17 6.89 -2.10 22.98
N SER A 18 7.74 -1.53 23.84
CA SER A 18 8.67 -2.26 24.71
C SER A 18 8.02 -3.16 25.76
N THR A 19 6.69 -3.12 25.90
CA THR A 19 5.91 -4.07 26.71
C THR A 19 5.82 -5.45 26.04
N TYR A 20 5.97 -5.49 24.71
CA TYR A 20 5.69 -6.68 23.90
C TYR A 20 6.94 -7.18 23.15
N VAL A 21 7.81 -6.28 22.70
CA VAL A 21 9.01 -6.61 21.87
C VAL A 21 10.29 -6.10 22.52
N ASP A 22 11.47 -6.62 22.13
CA ASP A 22 12.72 -5.96 22.48
C ASP A 22 12.97 -4.74 21.61
N THR A 23 13.17 -3.60 22.26
CA THR A 23 13.47 -2.33 21.62
C THR A 23 14.88 -1.84 21.94
N SER A 24 15.67 -2.68 22.63
CA SER A 24 17.06 -2.39 22.95
C SER A 24 17.87 -2.08 21.68
N THR A 25 18.92 -1.28 21.81
CA THR A 25 19.76 -0.92 20.66
C THR A 25 20.93 -1.89 20.53
N GLY A 26 21.41 -2.10 19.31
CA GLY A 26 22.50 -3.01 19.02
C GLY A 26 21.99 -4.41 18.68
N GLY A 27 22.89 -5.40 18.64
CA GLY A 27 22.56 -6.72 18.13
C GLY A 27 21.48 -7.48 18.91
N ASN A 28 21.17 -7.09 20.14
CA ASN A 28 20.20 -7.83 20.96
C ASN A 28 18.75 -7.38 20.78
N GLY A 29 18.47 -6.21 20.17
CA GLY A 29 17.10 -5.74 20.05
C GLY A 29 16.50 -6.14 18.72
N GLU A 30 15.59 -7.10 18.71
CA GLU A 30 14.94 -7.66 17.52
C GLU A 30 14.18 -6.59 16.74
N ALA A 31 13.37 -5.76 17.42
CA ALA A 31 12.64 -4.69 16.75
C ALA A 31 13.58 -3.63 16.16
N TYR A 32 14.69 -3.31 16.86
CA TYR A 32 15.72 -2.40 16.37
C TYR A 32 16.43 -2.99 15.14
N ASN A 33 16.79 -4.26 15.18
CA ASN A 33 17.48 -4.97 14.12
C ASN A 33 16.61 -5.09 12.86
N LEU A 34 15.33 -5.41 13.03
CA LEU A 34 14.34 -5.46 11.97
C LEU A 34 14.16 -4.08 11.32
N GLU A 35 14.01 -3.02 12.12
CA GLU A 35 13.96 -1.65 11.60
C GLU A 35 15.18 -1.30 10.75
N LYS A 36 16.38 -1.61 11.24
CA LYS A 36 17.62 -1.31 10.52
C LYS A 36 17.79 -2.14 9.26
N SER A 37 17.29 -3.38 9.26
CA SER A 37 17.25 -4.24 8.08
C SER A 37 16.33 -3.66 7.01
N LEU A 38 15.09 -3.31 7.39
CA LEU A 38 14.12 -2.66 6.50
C LEU A 38 14.65 -1.34 5.93
N GLN A 39 15.23 -0.48 6.77
CA GLN A 39 15.83 0.79 6.34
C GLN A 39 17.03 0.57 5.41
N ALA A 40 17.85 -0.46 5.64
CA ALA A 40 18.98 -0.78 4.78
C ALA A 40 18.55 -1.29 3.39
N LYS A 41 17.36 -1.88 3.28
CA LYS A 41 16.71 -2.22 2.00
C LYS A 41 16.03 -1.02 1.33
N GLY A 42 15.90 0.08 2.06
CA GLY A 42 15.40 1.35 1.56
C GLY A 42 13.98 1.68 2.00
N HIS A 43 13.29 0.79 2.69
CA HIS A 43 11.91 1.02 3.15
C HIS A 43 11.81 2.21 4.09
N ASP A 44 10.71 2.95 3.97
CA ASP A 44 10.38 4.04 4.88
C ASP A 44 9.71 3.42 6.12
N VAL A 45 10.39 3.46 7.27
CA VAL A 45 9.92 2.79 8.49
C VAL A 45 9.57 3.81 9.55
N ASP A 46 8.30 3.86 9.94
CA ASP A 46 7.82 4.63 11.09
C ASP A 46 7.39 3.70 12.21
N ARG A 47 7.77 4.05 13.43
CA ARG A 47 7.46 3.26 14.63
C ARG A 47 6.08 3.63 15.18
N PHE A 48 5.34 2.64 15.66
CA PHE A 48 4.12 2.87 16.45
C PHE A 48 4.10 2.02 17.72
N VAL A 49 3.38 2.48 18.74
CA VAL A 49 3.30 1.80 20.05
C VAL A 49 1.87 1.50 20.51
N GLY A 50 0.87 2.17 19.93
CA GLY A 50 -0.53 2.01 20.32
C GLY A 50 -1.08 0.64 19.90
N THR A 51 -1.99 0.11 20.71
CA THR A 51 -2.62 -1.21 20.50
C THR A 51 -4.14 -1.11 20.38
N ASP A 52 -4.70 0.10 20.40
CA ASP A 52 -6.14 0.35 20.30
C ASP A 52 -6.62 0.49 18.84
N ALA A 53 -7.93 0.31 18.65
CA ALA A 53 -8.56 0.39 17.34
C ALA A 53 -8.32 1.71 16.59
N ALA A 54 -8.20 2.84 17.30
CA ALA A 54 -7.94 4.13 16.67
C ALA A 54 -6.53 4.19 16.06
N THR A 55 -5.55 3.64 16.77
CA THR A 55 -4.18 3.49 16.27
C THR A 55 -4.17 2.63 15.02
N TRP A 56 -4.77 1.43 15.07
CA TRP A 56 -4.82 0.55 13.90
C TRP A 56 -5.53 1.18 12.72
N ALA A 57 -6.64 1.88 12.93
CA ALA A 57 -7.36 2.57 11.86
C ALA A 57 -6.53 3.66 11.18
N PHE A 58 -5.69 4.38 11.93
CA PHE A 58 -4.76 5.33 11.36
C PHE A 58 -3.69 4.61 10.52
N LEU A 59 -3.08 3.55 11.06
CA LEU A 59 -2.00 2.84 10.36
C LEU A 59 -2.47 2.24 9.04
N THR A 60 -3.64 1.59 9.03
CA THR A 60 -4.15 0.89 7.85
C THR A 60 -4.58 1.80 6.70
N GLN A 61 -4.65 3.12 6.94
CA GLN A 61 -4.90 4.13 5.90
C GLN A 61 -3.63 4.76 5.35
N ASN A 62 -2.50 4.64 6.06
CA ASN A 62 -1.29 5.42 5.79
C ASN A 62 -0.08 4.56 5.42
N TYR A 63 -0.08 3.26 5.71
CA TYR A 63 1.05 2.36 5.49
C TYR A 63 0.67 1.17 4.61
N ASP A 64 1.64 0.66 3.85
CA ASP A 64 1.46 -0.51 2.99
C ASP A 64 1.68 -1.81 3.77
N VAL A 65 2.57 -1.76 4.77
CA VAL A 65 2.98 -2.89 5.58
C VAL A 65 2.79 -2.55 7.04
N ILE A 66 2.14 -3.45 7.78
CA ILE A 66 2.20 -3.48 9.24
C ILE A 66 3.14 -4.61 9.62
N ALA A 67 4.28 -4.26 10.20
CA ALA A 67 5.31 -5.20 10.64
C ALA A 67 5.26 -5.39 12.16
N ILE A 68 5.08 -6.64 12.59
CA ILE A 68 5.09 -7.06 13.98
C ILE A 68 6.40 -7.83 14.21
N PRO A 69 7.38 -7.27 14.95
CA PRO A 69 8.57 -7.99 15.36
C PRO A 69 8.23 -9.18 16.26
N ASP A 70 9.24 -9.98 16.60
CA ASP A 70 9.07 -11.06 17.57
C ASP A 70 8.52 -10.51 18.90
N LEU A 71 7.40 -11.10 19.32
CA LEU A 71 6.64 -10.71 20.51
C LEU A 71 7.25 -11.37 21.75
N GLU A 72 8.57 -11.20 21.92
CA GLU A 72 9.39 -11.92 22.91
C GLU A 72 9.02 -11.66 24.37
N LYS A 73 8.44 -10.50 24.69
CA LYS A 73 8.09 -10.16 26.08
C LYS A 73 6.68 -10.59 26.44
N LYS A 74 5.75 -10.52 25.49
CA LYS A 74 4.32 -10.71 25.76
C LYS A 74 3.50 -10.89 24.49
N ALA A 75 2.50 -11.77 24.53
CA ALA A 75 1.45 -11.86 23.53
C ALA A 75 0.66 -10.54 23.37
N LEU A 76 0.41 -10.15 22.12
CA LEU A 76 -0.44 -9.02 21.78
C LEU A 76 -1.90 -9.47 21.60
N SER A 77 -2.75 -9.14 22.56
CA SER A 77 -4.20 -9.40 22.48
C SER A 77 -4.92 -8.23 21.82
N LEU A 78 -5.81 -8.53 20.88
CA LEU A 78 -6.57 -7.54 20.12
C LEU A 78 -8.03 -7.49 20.56
N ASP A 79 -8.58 -6.27 20.67
CA ASP A 79 -10.02 -6.09 20.82
C ASP A 79 -10.76 -6.41 19.50
N PRO A 80 -12.08 -6.69 19.54
CA PRO A 80 -12.85 -7.04 18.35
C PRO A 80 -12.81 -5.99 17.22
N GLY A 81 -12.70 -4.70 17.54
CA GLY A 81 -12.61 -3.63 16.54
C GLY A 81 -11.28 -3.66 15.81
N SER A 82 -10.18 -3.82 16.55
CA SER A 82 -8.83 -3.95 16.00
C SER A 82 -8.70 -5.16 15.07
N ILE A 83 -9.32 -6.30 15.41
CA ILE A 83 -9.38 -7.49 14.54
C ILE A 83 -10.03 -7.17 13.20
N VAL A 84 -11.17 -6.48 13.20
CA VAL A 84 -11.88 -6.10 11.96
C VAL A 84 -11.04 -5.17 11.09
N ILE A 85 -10.39 -4.18 11.70
CA ILE A 85 -9.56 -3.19 11.00
C ILE A 85 -8.37 -3.86 10.32
N LEU A 86 -7.62 -4.69 11.04
CA LEU A 86 -6.44 -5.39 10.50
C LEU A 86 -6.81 -6.39 9.42
N LYS A 87 -7.95 -7.10 9.59
CA LYS A 87 -8.44 -7.99 8.53
C LYS A 87 -8.81 -7.21 7.26
N GLN A 88 -9.47 -6.05 7.40
CA GLN A 88 -9.87 -5.21 6.27
C GLN A 88 -8.66 -4.62 5.53
N PHE A 89 -7.63 -4.23 6.28
CA PHE A 89 -6.36 -3.77 5.72
C PHE A 89 -5.77 -4.79 4.75
N VAL A 90 -5.63 -6.05 5.19
CA VAL A 90 -5.11 -7.11 4.32
C VAL A 90 -6.07 -7.37 3.16
N MET A 91 -7.39 -7.43 3.40
CA MET A 91 -8.38 -7.59 2.32
C MET A 91 -8.26 -6.51 1.22
N ASN A 92 -7.82 -5.30 1.58
CA ASN A 92 -7.69 -4.16 0.69
C ASN A 92 -6.32 -4.02 0.00
N GLY A 93 -5.38 -4.94 0.22
CA GLY A 93 -4.06 -4.92 -0.44
C GLY A 93 -2.87 -4.73 0.51
N GLY A 94 -3.14 -4.47 1.79
CA GLY A 94 -2.10 -4.32 2.80
C GLY A 94 -1.35 -5.63 3.08
N THR A 95 -0.10 -5.50 3.51
CA THR A 95 0.72 -6.63 3.96
C THR A 95 0.81 -6.65 5.48
N LEU A 96 0.45 -7.77 6.09
CA LEU A 96 0.75 -8.03 7.50
C LEU A 96 2.00 -8.92 7.59
N LEU A 97 3.11 -8.34 8.01
CA LEU A 97 4.38 -9.04 8.21
C LEU A 97 4.54 -9.39 9.70
N VAL A 98 4.69 -10.67 10.01
CA VAL A 98 4.91 -11.17 11.38
C VAL A 98 6.24 -11.90 11.42
N ILE A 99 7.07 -11.57 12.40
CA ILE A 99 8.46 -12.01 12.51
C ILE A 99 8.62 -12.82 13.79
N GLY A 100 9.27 -13.98 13.68
CA GLY A 100 9.65 -14.84 14.81
C GLY A 100 8.46 -15.39 15.60
N GLU A 101 8.74 -16.35 16.48
CA GLU A 101 7.74 -16.94 17.36
C GLU A 101 8.28 -17.17 18.77
N TYR A 102 8.27 -16.16 19.63
CA TYR A 102 8.44 -16.47 21.05
C TYR A 102 7.15 -17.03 21.66
N GLN A 103 7.18 -18.28 22.12
CA GLN A 103 6.05 -18.94 22.81
C GLN A 103 4.71 -18.92 22.04
N ASN A 104 4.75 -19.00 20.71
CA ASN A 104 3.57 -18.90 19.82
C ASN A 104 2.90 -17.51 19.78
N ASN A 105 3.58 -16.44 20.23
CA ASN A 105 2.95 -15.13 20.32
C ASN A 105 2.61 -14.52 18.94
N GLY A 106 3.43 -14.76 17.90
CA GLY A 106 3.18 -14.29 16.54
C GLY A 106 2.02 -15.04 15.87
N THR A 107 1.99 -16.36 16.03
CA THR A 107 0.98 -17.26 15.47
C THR A 107 -0.35 -16.99 16.17
N ALA A 108 -0.34 -16.76 17.48
CA ALA A 108 -1.51 -16.30 18.22
C ALA A 108 -2.03 -14.95 17.71
N PHE A 109 -1.16 -14.01 17.32
CA PHE A 109 -1.57 -12.74 16.72
C PHE A 109 -2.26 -12.96 15.36
N ILE A 110 -1.68 -13.79 14.47
CA ILE A 110 -2.29 -14.14 13.17
C ILE A 110 -3.64 -14.88 13.38
N ASN A 111 -3.66 -15.88 14.27
CA ASN A 111 -4.82 -16.72 14.57
C ASN A 111 -6.01 -15.89 15.07
N GLN A 112 -5.77 -14.85 15.89
CA GLN A 112 -6.83 -13.93 16.36
C GLN A 112 -7.50 -13.17 15.20
N ILE A 113 -6.73 -12.73 14.20
CA ILE A 113 -7.24 -11.90 13.09
C ILE A 113 -7.97 -12.75 12.05
N PHE A 114 -7.37 -13.86 11.66
CA PHE A 114 -7.83 -14.66 10.51
C PHE A 114 -8.56 -15.95 10.90
N ARG A 115 -8.69 -16.24 12.19
CA ARG A 115 -9.30 -17.47 12.72
C ARG A 115 -8.64 -18.74 12.18
N THR A 116 -7.33 -18.68 12.02
CA THR A 116 -6.48 -19.82 11.67
C THR A 116 -6.11 -20.63 12.91
N SER A 117 -5.35 -21.71 12.74
CA SER A 117 -4.84 -22.54 13.83
C SER A 117 -3.37 -22.89 13.58
N LEU A 118 -2.59 -21.88 13.17
CA LEU A 118 -1.15 -21.99 12.97
C LEU A 118 -0.49 -22.42 14.28
N ASN A 119 0.41 -23.39 14.18
CA ASN A 119 1.20 -23.92 15.27
C ASN A 119 2.68 -23.87 14.91
N ASN A 120 3.52 -23.62 15.90
CA ASN A 120 4.96 -23.66 15.79
C ASN A 120 5.49 -25.08 16.08
N ASP A 121 6.52 -25.52 15.35
CA ASP A 121 7.20 -26.80 15.59
C ASP A 121 8.61 -26.66 16.22
N ASN A 122 9.08 -25.42 16.47
CA ASN A 122 10.35 -25.09 17.13
C ASN A 122 11.60 -25.75 16.52
N ASP A 123 11.53 -26.29 15.29
CA ASP A 123 12.69 -26.94 14.67
C ASP A 123 13.70 -25.90 14.16
N ILE A 124 14.97 -26.24 14.34
CA ILE A 124 16.14 -25.40 14.10
C ILE A 124 17.06 -26.06 13.09
N GLY A 125 16.96 -25.62 11.83
CA GLY A 125 17.76 -26.12 10.72
C GLY A 125 17.87 -25.14 9.57
N ASN A 126 18.73 -25.44 8.60
CA ASN A 126 18.77 -24.68 7.36
C ASN A 126 17.47 -24.91 6.59
N SER A 127 16.93 -23.85 5.98
CA SER A 127 15.72 -23.96 5.16
C SER A 127 16.06 -24.05 3.68
N THR A 128 15.32 -24.86 2.93
CA THR A 128 15.44 -25.00 1.48
C THR A 128 14.25 -24.35 0.79
N LYS A 129 14.53 -23.60 -0.28
CA LYS A 129 13.49 -22.95 -1.09
C LYS A 129 12.64 -24.00 -1.81
N GLN A 130 11.32 -23.84 -1.72
CA GLN A 130 10.33 -24.73 -2.33
C GLN A 130 9.84 -24.23 -3.69
N SER A 131 9.08 -25.08 -4.39
CA SER A 131 8.47 -24.74 -5.69
C SER A 131 7.46 -23.60 -5.60
N ASP A 132 6.84 -23.40 -4.43
CA ASP A 132 5.86 -22.33 -4.21
C ASP A 132 6.49 -20.94 -4.34
N ALA A 133 7.81 -20.81 -4.21
CA ALA A 133 8.52 -19.57 -4.46
C ALA A 133 8.61 -19.21 -5.96
N SER A 134 8.25 -20.13 -6.87
CA SER A 134 8.34 -19.90 -8.32
C SER A 134 7.29 -18.90 -8.78
N GLY A 135 7.73 -17.84 -9.47
CA GLY A 135 6.82 -16.80 -9.98
C GLY A 135 6.36 -15.81 -8.92
N THR A 136 6.89 -15.90 -7.70
CA THR A 136 6.71 -14.90 -6.62
C THR A 136 7.96 -14.05 -6.46
N THR A 137 7.89 -13.05 -5.58
CA THR A 137 9.02 -12.19 -5.19
C THR A 137 10.17 -12.98 -4.56
N PHE A 138 9.91 -14.18 -4.02
CA PHE A 138 10.92 -15.06 -3.42
C PHE A 138 11.74 -15.86 -4.44
N SER A 139 11.30 -15.92 -5.71
CA SER A 139 11.96 -16.69 -6.77
C SER A 139 13.45 -16.35 -6.93
N GLY A 140 13.80 -15.06 -6.83
CA GLY A 140 15.16 -14.55 -7.00
C GLY A 140 16.10 -14.74 -5.80
N GLN A 141 15.61 -15.22 -4.66
CA GLN A 141 16.40 -15.31 -3.42
C GLN A 141 17.32 -16.54 -3.39
N ALA A 142 18.10 -16.72 -2.32
CA ALA A 142 18.97 -17.88 -2.18
C ALA A 142 18.17 -19.21 -2.13
N ASN A 143 18.71 -20.30 -2.66
CA ASN A 143 18.04 -21.62 -2.61
C ASN A 143 18.07 -22.25 -1.21
N THR A 144 18.95 -21.77 -0.34
CA THR A 144 19.06 -22.23 1.04
C THR A 144 19.21 -21.00 1.94
N LEU A 145 18.48 -21.00 3.06
CA LEU A 145 18.67 -20.08 4.16
C LEU A 145 19.47 -20.80 5.24
N ASN A 146 20.59 -20.23 5.64
CA ASN A 146 21.32 -20.77 6.79
C ASN A 146 20.52 -20.51 8.07
N ALA A 147 20.52 -21.48 8.98
CA ALA A 147 19.93 -21.32 10.30
C ALA A 147 20.59 -20.14 11.02
N ASN A 148 19.79 -19.13 11.34
CA ASN A 148 20.17 -18.10 12.29
C ASN A 148 19.63 -18.49 13.68
N ASN A 149 20.20 -17.90 14.74
CA ASN A 149 19.72 -18.13 16.09
C ASN A 149 18.19 -17.93 16.19
N ASP A 150 17.54 -18.81 16.96
CA ASP A 150 16.10 -18.75 17.25
C ASP A 150 15.20 -18.61 16.01
N THR A 151 15.62 -19.20 14.88
CA THR A 151 14.73 -19.43 13.74
C THR A 151 13.72 -20.52 14.07
N GLN A 152 12.43 -20.29 13.84
CA GLN A 152 11.36 -21.23 14.13
C GLN A 152 10.47 -21.51 12.92
N SER A 153 10.11 -22.77 12.72
CA SER A 153 9.22 -23.24 11.67
C SER A 153 7.77 -23.40 12.13
N LEU A 154 6.84 -23.27 11.19
CA LEU A 154 5.42 -23.56 11.38
C LEU A 154 5.14 -25.00 10.95
N ASP A 155 4.42 -25.75 11.78
CA ASP A 155 3.91 -27.08 11.44
C ASP A 155 3.16 -27.00 10.11
N ALA A 156 3.66 -27.71 9.10
CA ALA A 156 3.11 -27.68 7.75
C ALA A 156 1.62 -28.08 7.71
N SER A 157 1.18 -28.93 8.64
CA SER A 157 -0.21 -29.36 8.75
C SER A 157 -1.15 -28.30 9.36
N SER A 158 -0.57 -27.28 10.01
CA SER A 158 -1.30 -26.17 10.62
C SER A 158 -1.56 -25.00 9.65
N LEU A 159 -0.90 -25.00 8.49
CA LEU A 159 -0.99 -23.92 7.51
C LEU A 159 -2.42 -23.77 6.95
N PRO A 160 -2.92 -22.53 6.80
CA PRO A 160 -4.25 -22.30 6.25
C PRO A 160 -4.34 -22.74 4.79
N ASN A 161 -5.55 -23.07 4.34
CA ASN A 161 -5.79 -23.41 2.94
C ASN A 161 -5.29 -22.29 2.01
N ARG A 162 -4.48 -22.67 1.00
CA ARG A 162 -3.80 -21.75 0.05
C ARG A 162 -2.65 -20.94 0.64
N ALA A 163 -2.16 -21.32 1.82
CA ALA A 163 -0.83 -20.89 2.22
C ALA A 163 0.21 -21.45 1.24
N GLU A 164 1.20 -20.63 0.94
CA GLU A 164 2.39 -20.96 0.19
C GLU A 164 3.55 -21.08 1.18
N SER A 165 4.27 -22.18 1.11
CA SER A 165 5.45 -22.45 1.93
C SER A 165 6.68 -22.22 1.06
N TYR A 166 7.34 -21.07 1.22
CA TYR A 166 8.45 -20.68 0.34
C TYR A 166 9.77 -21.32 0.73
N TYR A 167 9.96 -21.57 2.02
CA TYR A 167 11.16 -22.18 2.57
C TYR A 167 10.78 -23.13 3.69
N GLU A 168 11.25 -24.38 3.58
CA GLU A 168 10.99 -25.43 4.57
C GLU A 168 12.29 -25.95 5.14
N ASP A 169 12.27 -26.34 6.41
CA ASP A 169 13.36 -27.09 7.03
C ASP A 169 13.43 -28.53 6.51
N SER A 170 14.25 -29.37 7.15
CA SER A 170 14.40 -30.77 6.78
C SER A 170 13.23 -31.67 7.17
N ALA A 171 12.38 -31.23 8.10
CA ALA A 171 11.16 -31.94 8.49
C ALA A 171 9.99 -31.63 7.54
N GLY A 172 10.11 -30.55 6.76
CA GLY A 172 9.08 -30.07 5.84
C GLY A 172 8.25 -28.94 6.43
N ASP A 173 8.65 -28.39 7.57
CA ASP A 173 7.93 -27.34 8.27
C ASP A 173 8.35 -25.96 7.74
N SER A 174 7.37 -25.07 7.67
CA SER A 174 7.51 -23.83 6.93
C SER A 174 8.18 -22.74 7.75
N THR A 175 9.37 -22.32 7.34
CA THR A 175 10.12 -21.21 7.94
C THR A 175 9.82 -19.85 7.29
N VAL A 176 9.27 -19.86 6.08
CA VAL A 176 8.78 -18.67 5.37
C VAL A 176 7.46 -19.02 4.72
N MET A 177 6.37 -18.46 5.25
CA MET A 177 5.01 -18.75 4.81
C MET A 177 4.29 -17.48 4.39
N SER A 178 3.45 -17.55 3.37
CA SER A 178 2.44 -16.52 3.16
C SER A 178 1.08 -17.10 2.83
N PHE A 179 0.01 -16.34 3.05
CA PHE A 179 -1.29 -16.62 2.47
C PHE A 179 -2.00 -15.32 2.09
N GLN A 180 -2.71 -15.37 0.97
CA GLN A 180 -3.47 -14.23 0.46
C GLN A 180 -4.81 -14.10 1.17
N VAL A 181 -5.18 -12.86 1.49
CA VAL A 181 -6.52 -12.51 1.99
C VAL A 181 -7.02 -11.30 1.21
N GLY A 182 -8.03 -11.50 0.37
CA GLY A 182 -8.48 -10.45 -0.54
C GLY A 182 -7.38 -10.07 -1.52
N LYS A 183 -7.03 -8.77 -1.56
CA LYS A 183 -5.94 -8.25 -2.43
C LYS A 183 -4.57 -8.25 -1.76
N GLY A 184 -4.49 -8.42 -0.45
CA GLY A 184 -3.24 -8.36 0.31
C GLY A 184 -2.79 -9.74 0.78
N GLN A 185 -1.76 -9.74 1.63
CA GLN A 185 -1.18 -10.98 2.15
C GLN A 185 -0.81 -10.89 3.63
N VAL A 186 -0.75 -12.04 4.25
CA VAL A 186 -0.09 -12.26 5.54
C VAL A 186 1.19 -13.02 5.27
N THR A 187 2.31 -12.53 5.78
CA THR A 187 3.62 -13.19 5.66
C THR A 187 4.22 -13.42 7.02
N TYR A 188 4.69 -14.64 7.23
CA TYR A 188 5.41 -15.05 8.42
C TYR A 188 6.87 -15.37 8.05
N LEU A 189 7.81 -14.80 8.79
CA LEU A 189 9.24 -15.11 8.69
C LEU A 189 9.73 -15.71 10.01
N GLY A 190 10.32 -16.89 9.95
CA GLY A 190 10.67 -17.68 11.13
C GLY A 190 11.83 -17.15 11.96
N TRP A 191 12.70 -16.31 11.41
CA TRP A 191 13.82 -15.73 12.15
C TRP A 191 13.38 -14.50 12.95
N ASP A 192 13.86 -14.37 14.18
CA ASP A 192 13.54 -13.30 15.14
C ASP A 192 14.29 -11.98 14.92
N TRP A 193 15.26 -11.95 14.00
CA TRP A 193 16.19 -10.82 13.77
C TRP A 193 17.23 -10.57 14.87
N TYR A 194 17.43 -11.50 15.81
CA TYR A 194 18.49 -11.42 16.80
C TYR A 194 19.87 -11.39 16.14
N GLN A 195 20.73 -10.46 16.56
CA GLN A 195 22.07 -10.21 16.03
C GLN A 195 22.12 -10.00 14.51
N SER A 196 21.08 -9.43 13.90
CA SER A 196 21.04 -9.19 12.46
C SER A 196 22.17 -8.31 11.93
N ASN A 197 22.64 -8.64 10.73
CA ASN A 197 23.48 -7.81 9.88
C ASN A 197 22.71 -7.41 8.61
N PRO A 198 22.37 -6.12 8.42
CA PRO A 198 22.60 -4.99 9.33
C PRO A 198 21.67 -5.02 10.57
N PRO A 199 21.98 -4.23 11.63
CA PRO A 199 23.03 -3.22 11.70
C PRO A 199 24.39 -3.74 12.21
N LEU A 200 24.44 -4.95 12.78
CA LEU A 200 25.66 -5.47 13.40
C LEU A 200 26.60 -6.01 12.33
N LEU A 201 27.73 -5.33 12.09
CA LEU A 201 28.74 -5.84 11.17
C LEU A 201 29.30 -7.18 11.69
N GLY A 202 29.18 -8.24 10.86
CA GLY A 202 29.54 -9.60 11.26
C GLY A 202 28.43 -10.35 12.02
N GLY A 203 27.25 -9.75 12.15
CA GLY A 203 26.03 -10.41 12.61
C GLY A 203 25.43 -11.37 11.57
N GLN A 204 24.26 -11.90 11.90
CA GLN A 204 23.55 -12.94 11.16
C GLN A 204 22.81 -12.35 9.95
N ASP A 205 22.80 -13.10 8.84
CA ASP A 205 21.95 -12.81 7.68
C ASP A 205 21.45 -14.15 7.17
N GLY A 206 22.35 -15.05 6.78
CA GLY A 206 21.98 -16.39 6.33
C GLY A 206 21.15 -16.42 5.04
N GLY A 207 20.96 -15.28 4.37
CA GLY A 207 20.07 -15.12 3.21
C GLY A 207 18.71 -14.50 3.58
N TRP A 208 18.41 -14.34 4.86
CA TRP A 208 17.14 -13.84 5.36
C TRP A 208 16.90 -12.37 5.05
N GLN A 209 17.94 -11.56 4.86
CA GLN A 209 17.79 -10.16 4.46
C GLN A 209 17.15 -10.03 3.08
N GLY A 210 17.44 -10.95 2.16
CA GLY A 210 16.78 -11.00 0.85
C GLY A 210 15.33 -11.45 0.95
N VAL A 211 15.05 -12.40 1.85
CA VAL A 211 13.68 -12.89 2.10
C VAL A 211 12.82 -11.80 2.74
N LEU A 212 13.34 -11.03 3.69
CA LEU A 212 12.65 -9.88 4.27
C LEU A 212 12.24 -8.87 3.21
N ASP A 213 13.17 -8.55 2.31
CA ASP A 213 12.93 -7.65 1.18
C ASP A 213 11.82 -8.21 0.26
N SER A 214 11.87 -9.50 -0.09
CA SER A 214 10.81 -10.16 -0.87
C SER A 214 9.45 -10.20 -0.17
N ALA A 215 9.43 -10.27 1.17
CA ALA A 215 8.20 -10.35 1.96
C ALA A 215 7.41 -9.03 2.01
N ILE A 216 8.09 -7.91 1.74
CA ILE A 216 7.53 -6.55 1.79
C ILE A 216 7.62 -5.81 0.45
N SER A 217 8.38 -6.35 -0.51
CA SER A 217 8.33 -5.91 -1.89
C SER A 217 6.94 -6.25 -2.41
N GLU A 218 6.12 -5.21 -2.53
CA GLU A 218 4.77 -5.14 -3.06
C GLU A 218 4.05 -6.48 -3.26
N THR A 219 2.99 -6.66 -2.46
CA THR A 219 1.80 -7.46 -2.74
C THR A 219 1.22 -7.10 -4.11
N ASP A 220 1.92 -7.48 -5.18
CA ASP A 220 1.54 -7.29 -6.57
C ASP A 220 0.49 -8.35 -6.90
N GLY A 221 -0.72 -8.11 -6.40
CA GLY A 221 -1.95 -8.56 -7.02
C GLY A 221 -2.08 -7.89 -8.38
N LYS A 222 -1.20 -8.25 -9.31
CA LYS A 222 -1.10 -7.92 -10.73
C LYS A 222 -2.01 -6.79 -11.19
N VAL A 223 -1.37 -5.67 -11.49
CA VAL A 223 -1.55 -5.06 -12.81
C VAL A 223 -0.16 -4.96 -13.41
N ASN A 224 0.03 -5.44 -14.65
CA ASN A 224 1.30 -5.21 -15.34
C ASN A 224 1.48 -3.69 -15.38
N GLY A 225 2.39 -3.17 -14.56
CA GLY A 225 2.38 -1.80 -14.04
C GLY A 225 3.70 -1.48 -13.33
N ASN A 226 4.00 -0.21 -13.14
CA ASN A 226 4.98 0.31 -12.20
C ASN A 226 4.23 0.92 -11.01
N THR A 227 4.63 0.56 -9.80
CA THR A 227 4.23 1.31 -8.61
C THR A 227 5.27 2.40 -8.36
N ILE A 228 4.84 3.67 -8.29
CA ILE A 228 5.73 4.81 -8.08
C ILE A 228 5.28 5.59 -6.86
N LYS A 229 6.20 5.76 -5.91
CA LYS A 229 5.97 6.56 -4.69
C LYS A 229 6.84 7.81 -4.67
N GLY A 230 6.23 8.95 -4.34
CA GLY A 230 6.92 10.22 -4.15
C GLY A 230 7.68 10.31 -2.82
N THR A 231 8.46 11.38 -2.66
CA THR A 231 9.16 11.79 -1.45
C THR A 231 8.46 12.99 -0.80
N LYS A 232 8.84 13.38 0.43
CA LYS A 232 8.26 14.56 1.11
C LYS A 232 8.72 15.91 0.51
N SER A 233 9.19 15.93 -0.72
CA SER A 233 9.75 17.08 -1.46
C SER A 233 9.22 17.04 -2.88
N ASP A 234 9.23 18.18 -3.57
CA ASP A 234 8.75 18.28 -4.96
C ASP A 234 9.36 17.21 -5.87
N ASP A 235 8.50 16.33 -6.37
CA ASP A 235 8.84 15.23 -7.23
C ASP A 235 8.46 15.50 -8.68
N LYS A 236 9.20 14.88 -9.58
CA LYS A 236 8.85 14.84 -11.00
C LYS A 236 8.86 13.41 -11.48
N VAL A 237 7.69 12.78 -11.46
CA VAL A 237 7.43 11.46 -12.04
C VAL A 237 7.10 11.61 -13.52
N THR A 238 7.88 10.97 -14.37
CA THR A 238 7.58 10.90 -15.80
C THR A 238 7.96 9.53 -16.31
N LEU A 239 6.96 8.68 -16.48
CA LEU A 239 7.09 7.46 -17.23
C LEU A 239 7.10 7.84 -18.72
N THR A 240 8.24 7.59 -19.37
CA THR A 240 8.46 7.89 -20.79
C THR A 240 8.87 6.62 -21.51
N LYS A 241 8.49 6.50 -22.80
CA LYS A 241 9.01 5.47 -23.71
C LYS A 241 10.54 5.52 -23.72
N ALA A 242 11.19 4.58 -23.04
CA ALA A 242 12.64 4.45 -23.08
C ALA A 242 13.07 3.14 -23.76
N LEU A 243 13.31 3.25 -25.07
CA LEU A 243 14.26 2.48 -25.87
C LEU A 243 13.96 0.97 -26.07
N LYS A 244 14.36 0.47 -27.24
CA LYS A 244 14.22 -0.93 -27.67
C LYS A 244 14.60 -1.91 -26.53
N GLY A 245 13.59 -2.55 -25.92
CA GLY A 245 13.77 -3.84 -25.27
C GLY A 245 13.41 -4.01 -23.78
N LYS A 246 12.84 -3.05 -23.03
CA LYS A 246 12.34 -3.33 -21.66
C LYS A 246 11.27 -2.35 -21.16
N LYS A 247 10.13 -2.94 -20.73
CA LYS A 247 8.85 -2.43 -20.17
C LYS A 247 8.10 -1.36 -20.98
N THR A 248 6.87 -1.72 -21.33
CA THR A 248 5.93 -1.02 -22.21
C THR A 248 5.24 0.09 -21.44
N THR A 249 5.05 1.25 -22.07
CA THR A 249 4.28 2.37 -21.52
C THR A 249 2.78 2.15 -21.66
N ASN A 250 2.32 0.90 -21.54
CA ASN A 250 0.93 0.47 -21.76
C ASN A 250 0.43 -0.33 -20.54
N ASP A 251 1.14 -0.15 -19.44
CA ASP A 251 1.05 -0.92 -18.22
C ASP A 251 0.19 -0.09 -17.27
N ASP A 252 -0.70 -0.71 -16.53
CA ASP A 252 -1.60 -0.05 -15.58
C ASP A 252 -0.78 0.32 -14.32
N ASP A 253 -0.36 1.58 -14.20
CA ASP A 253 0.57 2.08 -13.19
C ASP A 253 -0.15 2.58 -11.91
N TYR A 254 0.49 2.43 -10.74
CA TYR A 254 -0.01 3.00 -9.47
C TYR A 254 0.97 4.05 -8.95
N ILE A 255 0.57 5.32 -8.95
CA ILE A 255 1.38 6.46 -8.54
C ILE A 255 0.78 7.10 -7.28
N LYS A 256 1.54 7.06 -6.18
CA LYS A 256 1.17 7.74 -4.93
C LYS A 256 2.26 8.72 -4.53
N LEU A 257 2.00 10.00 -4.74
CA LEU A 257 2.90 11.08 -4.36
C LEU A 257 2.81 11.35 -2.84
N LYS A 258 3.70 12.19 -2.33
CA LYS A 258 3.73 12.57 -0.90
C LYS A 258 3.59 14.09 -0.83
N LYS A 259 3.99 14.71 0.29
CA LYS A 259 3.89 16.17 0.40
C LYS A 259 4.91 16.85 -0.52
N GLY A 260 4.50 17.82 -1.34
CA GLY A 260 5.36 18.55 -2.28
C GLY A 260 4.52 19.14 -3.42
N ASP A 261 5.06 20.06 -4.21
CA ASP A 261 4.41 20.51 -5.45
C ASP A 261 4.86 19.60 -6.61
N ASP A 262 4.13 18.51 -6.81
CA ASP A 262 4.59 17.37 -7.61
C ASP A 262 4.10 17.40 -9.06
N LYS A 263 4.77 16.63 -9.92
CA LYS A 263 4.35 16.40 -11.31
C LYS A 263 4.40 14.92 -11.61
N ALA A 264 3.23 14.31 -11.82
CA ALA A 264 3.10 12.93 -12.25
C ALA A 264 2.60 12.82 -13.69
N LYS A 265 3.27 11.97 -14.48
CA LYS A 265 2.85 11.57 -15.81
C LYS A 265 2.96 10.05 -15.91
N ALA A 266 1.82 9.36 -15.95
CA ALA A 266 1.72 7.93 -15.68
C ALA A 266 2.02 7.04 -16.89
N GLY A 267 1.46 7.28 -18.06
CA GLY A 267 1.79 6.40 -19.19
C GLY A 267 0.57 6.15 -20.05
N ASP A 268 0.71 5.32 -21.07
CA ASP A 268 -0.48 4.67 -21.61
C ASP A 268 -0.77 3.48 -20.63
N GLY A 269 -2.03 3.09 -20.43
CA GLY A 269 -2.43 2.16 -19.36
C GLY A 269 -3.59 2.72 -18.55
N ASN A 270 -4.28 1.89 -17.77
CA ASN A 270 -5.29 2.35 -16.82
C ASN A 270 -4.61 2.66 -15.49
N ASP A 271 -4.24 3.92 -15.30
CA ASP A 271 -3.37 4.32 -14.20
C ASP A 271 -4.16 4.81 -12.98
N MET A 272 -3.56 4.72 -11.79
CA MET A 272 -4.07 5.35 -10.57
C MET A 272 -3.07 6.38 -10.06
N ILE A 273 -3.47 7.65 -9.95
CA ILE A 273 -2.60 8.74 -9.48
C ILE A 273 -3.19 9.43 -8.26
N PHE A 274 -2.41 9.55 -7.18
CA PHE A 274 -2.73 10.28 -5.95
C PHE A 274 -1.68 11.38 -5.71
N GLY A 275 -2.10 12.65 -5.68
CA GLY A 275 -1.21 13.83 -5.52
C GLY A 275 -0.73 14.07 -4.09
N ALA A 276 -1.57 13.79 -3.09
CA ALA A 276 -1.30 14.05 -1.68
C ALA A 276 -1.39 15.51 -1.27
N LYS A 277 -0.29 16.16 -0.89
CA LYS A 277 -0.37 17.52 -0.34
C LYS A 277 0.61 18.45 -1.03
N GLY A 278 0.08 19.37 -1.81
CA GLY A 278 0.78 20.48 -2.46
C GLY A 278 0.05 20.85 -3.75
N GLU A 279 0.62 21.73 -4.57
CA GLU A 279 0.00 22.08 -5.87
C GLU A 279 0.49 21.12 -6.97
N ASP A 280 -0.19 20.00 -7.12
CA ASP A 280 0.25 18.88 -7.96
C ASP A 280 -0.23 18.97 -9.41
N LYS A 281 0.46 18.23 -10.29
CA LYS A 281 0.07 18.03 -11.69
C LYS A 281 0.01 16.56 -12.02
N CYS A 282 -1.19 15.99 -12.04
CA CYS A 282 -1.45 14.58 -12.32
C CYS A 282 -1.91 14.42 -13.77
N ILE A 283 -1.17 13.61 -14.56
CA ILE A 283 -1.43 13.37 -15.98
C ILE A 283 -1.45 11.86 -16.22
N GLY A 284 -2.58 11.29 -16.61
CA GLY A 284 -2.71 9.86 -16.98
C GLY A 284 -2.06 9.56 -18.34
N GLN A 285 -2.74 10.01 -19.40
CA GLN A 285 -2.52 9.83 -20.85
C GLN A 285 -3.56 8.89 -21.46
N ASP A 286 -3.16 7.80 -22.12
CA ASP A 286 -4.09 6.95 -22.89
C ASP A 286 -4.50 5.75 -22.04
N GLY A 287 -5.78 5.61 -21.72
CA GLY A 287 -6.34 4.54 -20.88
C GLY A 287 -7.45 5.08 -19.99
N ASN A 288 -8.05 4.22 -19.16
CA ASN A 288 -9.10 4.65 -18.23
C ASN A 288 -8.47 4.94 -16.87
N ASP A 289 -8.14 6.20 -16.62
CA ASP A 289 -7.32 6.58 -15.48
C ASP A 289 -8.14 6.97 -14.25
N TRP A 290 -7.57 6.83 -13.05
CA TRP A 290 -8.13 7.29 -11.77
C TRP A 290 -7.22 8.37 -11.17
N LEU A 291 -7.67 9.63 -11.19
CA LEU A 291 -6.88 10.78 -10.77
C LEU A 291 -7.48 11.43 -9.52
N ASN A 292 -6.71 11.49 -8.44
CA ASN A 292 -7.06 12.19 -7.21
C ASN A 292 -5.95 13.18 -6.84
N GLY A 293 -6.23 14.48 -6.90
CA GLY A 293 -5.29 15.53 -6.46
C GLY A 293 -5.04 15.53 -4.95
N GLN A 294 -6.09 15.20 -4.19
CA GLN A 294 -6.17 15.22 -2.73
C GLN A 294 -6.23 16.64 -2.14
N HIS A 295 -5.14 17.17 -1.59
CA HIS A 295 -5.15 18.43 -0.84
C HIS A 295 -4.48 19.55 -1.62
N ASP A 296 -4.94 20.79 -1.38
CA ASP A 296 -4.45 22.00 -2.07
C ASP A 296 -4.92 22.03 -3.55
N ASN A 297 -4.42 22.93 -4.39
CA ASN A 297 -5.03 23.17 -5.72
C ASN A 297 -4.29 22.42 -6.82
N ASP A 298 -4.89 21.35 -7.33
CA ASP A 298 -4.21 20.47 -8.28
C ASP A 298 -4.60 20.73 -9.74
N ILE A 299 -3.79 20.20 -10.66
CA ILE A 299 -4.13 20.12 -12.09
C ILE A 299 -4.24 18.66 -12.46
N LEU A 300 -5.46 18.26 -12.84
CA LEU A 300 -5.76 16.91 -13.27
C LEU A 300 -5.97 16.88 -14.78
N LYS A 301 -5.35 15.92 -15.45
CA LYS A 301 -5.50 15.68 -16.87
C LYS A 301 -5.56 14.17 -17.10
N GLY A 302 -6.72 13.65 -17.50
CA GLY A 302 -6.88 12.21 -17.75
C GLY A 302 -6.16 11.84 -19.05
N GLY A 303 -6.85 11.92 -20.16
CA GLY A 303 -6.24 12.01 -21.47
C GLY A 303 -7.14 11.44 -22.54
N LEU A 304 -6.82 10.28 -23.10
CA LEU A 304 -7.72 9.52 -23.96
C LEU A 304 -8.27 8.33 -23.19
N GLY A 305 -9.59 8.20 -23.07
CA GLY A 305 -10.21 7.07 -22.37
C GLY A 305 -11.33 7.54 -21.46
N ALA A 306 -11.90 6.61 -20.68
CA ALA A 306 -12.95 6.93 -19.71
C ALA A 306 -12.31 7.17 -18.33
N ASP A 307 -12.02 8.43 -18.02
CA ASP A 307 -11.24 8.82 -16.85
C ASP A 307 -12.11 9.16 -15.62
N CYS A 308 -11.64 8.83 -14.43
CA CYS A 308 -12.26 9.15 -13.15
C CYS A 308 -11.48 10.24 -12.42
N PHE A 309 -12.08 11.42 -12.24
CA PHE A 309 -11.53 12.52 -11.44
C PHE A 309 -12.17 12.52 -10.05
N VAL A 310 -11.38 12.27 -9.01
CA VAL A 310 -11.89 11.81 -7.72
C VAL A 310 -11.70 12.85 -6.63
N PHE A 311 -12.77 13.11 -5.88
CA PHE A 311 -12.82 14.10 -4.81
C PHE A 311 -13.27 13.44 -3.50
N ASP A 312 -12.33 13.28 -2.56
CA ASP A 312 -12.54 12.63 -1.27
C ASP A 312 -11.96 13.42 -0.07
N THR A 313 -11.49 14.64 -0.30
CA THR A 313 -10.95 15.53 0.73
C THR A 313 -11.93 16.60 1.15
N LYS A 314 -11.76 17.12 2.37
CA LYS A 314 -12.63 18.14 2.93
C LYS A 314 -12.63 19.41 2.06
N LEU A 315 -13.83 19.88 1.71
CA LEU A 315 -14.01 21.12 0.94
C LEU A 315 -13.43 22.34 1.65
N SER A 316 -12.80 23.21 0.85
CA SER A 316 -12.07 24.38 1.33
C SER A 316 -11.79 25.33 0.16
N LYS A 317 -11.66 26.63 0.45
CA LYS A 317 -11.29 27.64 -0.57
C LYS A 317 -9.88 27.43 -1.15
N ALA A 318 -9.05 26.65 -0.46
CA ALA A 318 -7.83 26.04 -0.97
C ALA A 318 -8.11 24.53 -1.12
N GLY A 319 -8.01 23.97 -2.31
CA GLY A 319 -8.58 22.64 -2.60
C GLY A 319 -9.51 22.61 -3.81
N VAL A 320 -9.36 23.57 -4.74
CA VAL A 320 -10.19 23.62 -5.96
C VAL A 320 -9.35 23.17 -7.14
N ASP A 321 -9.50 21.90 -7.51
CA ASP A 321 -8.69 21.30 -8.56
C ASP A 321 -9.11 21.78 -9.95
N PHE A 322 -8.18 21.76 -10.89
CA PHE A 322 -8.41 22.12 -12.27
C PHE A 322 -8.33 20.91 -13.20
N ILE A 323 -9.48 20.40 -13.62
CA ILE A 323 -9.62 19.34 -14.61
C ILE A 323 -9.46 19.96 -16.01
N LYS A 324 -8.39 19.57 -16.72
CA LYS A 324 -7.97 20.24 -17.95
C LYS A 324 -8.68 19.78 -19.22
N ASP A 325 -9.12 18.54 -19.28
CA ASP A 325 -9.56 17.89 -20.53
C ASP A 325 -10.69 16.89 -20.37
N PHE A 326 -11.60 17.11 -19.41
CA PHE A 326 -12.81 16.30 -19.22
C PHE A 326 -13.63 16.11 -20.51
N LYS A 327 -13.93 14.87 -20.91
CA LYS A 327 -14.70 14.51 -22.11
C LYS A 327 -15.79 13.48 -21.80
N PHE A 328 -17.02 13.97 -21.66
CA PHE A 328 -18.21 13.13 -21.49
C PHE A 328 -18.39 12.05 -22.58
N PHE A 329 -17.92 12.29 -23.80
CA PHE A 329 -18.08 11.34 -24.91
C PHE A 329 -17.07 10.19 -24.88
N GLU A 330 -15.96 10.32 -24.15
CA GLU A 330 -15.00 9.23 -23.92
C GLU A 330 -15.39 8.41 -22.67
N GLY A 331 -16.27 8.96 -21.81
CA GLY A 331 -16.82 8.27 -20.65
C GLY A 331 -16.33 8.81 -19.32
N ASP A 332 -15.67 9.98 -19.30
CA ASP A 332 -15.15 10.59 -18.09
C ASP A 332 -16.21 10.81 -17.02
N MET A 333 -15.82 10.61 -15.77
CA MET A 333 -16.66 10.78 -14.60
C MET A 333 -15.97 11.65 -13.54
N ILE A 334 -16.77 12.48 -12.87
CA ILE A 334 -16.40 13.11 -11.61
C ILE A 334 -16.90 12.21 -10.49
N VAL A 335 -15.98 11.68 -9.70
CA VAL A 335 -16.25 10.73 -8.62
C VAL A 335 -16.21 11.45 -7.28
N LEU A 336 -17.28 11.34 -6.50
CA LEU A 336 -17.47 12.04 -5.24
C LEU A 336 -17.51 11.05 -4.07
N SER A 337 -16.71 11.24 -3.03
CA SER A 337 -16.84 10.41 -1.81
C SER A 337 -17.99 10.93 -0.92
N GLN A 338 -18.91 10.04 -0.54
CA GLN A 338 -20.01 10.36 0.38
C GLN A 338 -19.52 10.84 1.76
N LYS A 339 -18.26 10.57 2.12
CA LYS A 339 -17.63 11.11 3.34
C LYS A 339 -17.53 12.64 3.34
N VAL A 340 -17.48 13.24 2.15
CA VAL A 340 -17.39 14.70 1.94
C VAL A 340 -18.73 15.24 1.43
N PHE A 341 -19.32 14.57 0.45
CA PHE A 341 -20.56 14.96 -0.21
C PHE A 341 -21.77 14.30 0.46
N THR A 342 -21.96 14.58 1.74
CA THR A 342 -22.82 13.80 2.66
C THR A 342 -24.31 13.83 2.33
N ASP A 343 -24.79 14.86 1.63
CA ASP A 343 -26.20 14.97 1.24
C ASP A 343 -26.52 14.16 -0.01
N LEU A 344 -25.51 13.64 -0.73
CA LEU A 344 -25.71 12.89 -1.96
C LEU A 344 -25.82 11.38 -1.69
N PRO A 345 -26.77 10.68 -2.33
CA PRO A 345 -26.86 9.22 -2.24
C PRO A 345 -25.74 8.54 -3.05
N ILE A 346 -25.26 7.39 -2.57
CA ILE A 346 -24.32 6.54 -3.31
C ILE A 346 -24.93 6.08 -4.64
N GLY A 347 -24.13 6.13 -5.71
CA GLY A 347 -24.49 5.74 -7.05
C GLY A 347 -24.43 6.89 -8.04
N GLN A 348 -24.97 6.68 -9.23
CA GLN A 348 -25.10 7.72 -10.24
C GLN A 348 -25.95 8.87 -9.68
N LEU A 349 -25.46 10.11 -9.81
CA LEU A 349 -26.17 11.27 -9.32
C LEU A 349 -27.50 11.47 -10.08
N SER A 350 -28.60 11.67 -9.35
CA SER A 350 -29.89 11.94 -9.97
C SER A 350 -29.99 13.38 -10.47
N GLN A 351 -30.86 13.65 -11.44
CA GLN A 351 -31.08 15.02 -11.90
C GLN A 351 -31.61 15.94 -10.79
N THR A 352 -32.40 15.39 -9.86
CA THR A 352 -32.90 16.13 -8.69
C THR A 352 -31.74 16.53 -7.79
N ASP A 353 -30.92 15.57 -7.36
CA ASP A 353 -29.78 15.84 -6.48
C ASP A 353 -28.76 16.79 -7.12
N PHE A 354 -28.54 16.65 -8.44
CA PHE A 354 -27.71 17.60 -9.18
C PHE A 354 -28.27 19.02 -9.13
N ASN A 355 -29.57 19.20 -9.34
CA ASN A 355 -30.19 20.53 -9.30
C ASN A 355 -30.23 21.13 -7.88
N ASP A 356 -30.38 20.28 -6.86
CA ASP A 356 -30.53 20.69 -5.47
C ASP A 356 -29.17 21.02 -4.83
N HIS A 357 -28.10 20.33 -5.23
CA HIS A 357 -26.80 20.40 -4.56
C HIS A 357 -25.66 20.91 -5.43
N MET A 358 -25.75 20.83 -6.76
CA MET A 358 -24.65 21.22 -7.66
C MET A 358 -24.92 22.54 -8.36
N ASN A 359 -23.86 23.33 -8.53
CA ASN A 359 -23.89 24.53 -9.36
C ASN A 359 -22.67 24.60 -10.26
N VAL A 360 -22.89 24.61 -11.58
CA VAL A 360 -21.82 24.68 -12.60
C VAL A 360 -21.80 26.09 -13.20
N LYS A 361 -20.76 26.85 -12.89
CA LYS A 361 -20.60 28.24 -13.33
C LYS A 361 -20.07 28.33 -14.76
N ALA A 362 -20.40 29.43 -15.44
CA ALA A 362 -19.93 29.68 -16.82
C ALA A 362 -18.40 29.76 -16.97
N ASN A 363 -17.67 30.07 -15.90
CA ASN A 363 -16.21 30.07 -15.86
C ASN A 363 -15.61 28.68 -15.54
N GLY A 364 -16.45 27.63 -15.48
CA GLY A 364 -16.07 26.23 -15.32
C GLY A 364 -16.02 25.74 -13.88
N TYR A 365 -16.23 26.60 -12.88
CA TYR A 365 -16.23 26.18 -11.47
C TYR A 365 -17.47 25.33 -11.16
N VAL A 366 -17.28 24.29 -10.36
CA VAL A 366 -18.33 23.40 -9.88
C VAL A 366 -18.39 23.54 -8.37
N GLU A 367 -19.59 23.79 -7.87
CA GLU A 367 -19.88 23.92 -6.44
C GLU A 367 -20.78 22.78 -5.98
N TYR A 368 -20.55 22.35 -4.74
CA TYR A 368 -21.47 21.52 -3.97
C TYR A 368 -21.97 22.34 -2.77
N ASN A 369 -23.28 22.55 -2.65
CA ASN A 369 -23.90 23.34 -1.58
C ASN A 369 -23.28 24.74 -1.37
N GLY A 370 -22.73 25.33 -2.43
CA GLY A 370 -22.09 26.66 -2.42
C GLY A 370 -20.58 26.65 -2.14
N ASP A 371 -19.97 25.50 -1.90
CA ASP A 371 -18.52 25.36 -1.79
C ASP A 371 -17.93 24.85 -3.11
N GLU A 372 -16.96 25.59 -3.66
CA GLU A 372 -16.21 25.18 -4.86
C GLU A 372 -15.30 23.98 -4.53
N PHE A 373 -15.30 22.96 -5.38
CA PHE A 373 -14.43 21.78 -5.21
C PHE A 373 -13.60 21.46 -6.45
N CYS A 374 -14.09 21.82 -7.64
CA CYS A 374 -13.28 21.71 -8.84
C CYS A 374 -13.64 22.78 -9.87
N ARG A 375 -12.78 22.90 -10.87
CA ARG A 375 -12.98 23.68 -12.07
C ARG A 375 -12.70 22.81 -13.28
N VAL A 376 -13.62 22.76 -14.22
CA VAL A 376 -13.42 22.14 -15.53
C VAL A 376 -13.05 23.21 -16.54
N LYS A 377 -12.09 22.94 -17.42
CA LYS A 377 -11.66 23.89 -18.45
C LYS A 377 -12.85 24.37 -19.32
N PRO A 378 -13.09 25.69 -19.42
CA PRO A 378 -14.17 26.21 -20.27
C PRO A 378 -14.02 25.80 -21.74
N GLY A 379 -15.12 25.39 -22.36
CA GLY A 379 -15.18 25.01 -23.76
C GLY A 379 -14.79 23.56 -24.08
N VAL A 380 -14.38 22.76 -23.08
CA VAL A 380 -14.20 21.30 -23.25
C VAL A 380 -15.55 20.57 -23.23
N VAL A 381 -16.55 21.14 -22.54
CA VAL A 381 -17.98 20.78 -22.66
C VAL A 381 -18.67 21.70 -23.68
N SER A 382 -18.76 21.27 -24.95
CA SER A 382 -19.50 22.03 -25.97
C SER A 382 -21.02 21.84 -25.81
N SER A 383 -21.74 22.94 -25.64
CA SER A 383 -23.21 23.14 -25.73
C SER A 383 -24.14 22.52 -24.66
N GLY A 384 -23.64 21.83 -23.64
CA GLY A 384 -24.48 21.24 -22.58
C GLY A 384 -24.10 21.51 -21.12
N GLY A 385 -22.85 21.90 -20.82
CA GLY A 385 -22.34 21.91 -19.44
C GLY A 385 -22.14 20.49 -18.88
N LEU A 386 -21.70 20.38 -17.62
CA LEU A 386 -21.74 19.11 -16.90
C LEU A 386 -23.20 18.78 -16.52
N LEU A 387 -23.56 17.51 -16.58
CA LEU A 387 -24.88 16.99 -16.26
C LEU A 387 -24.82 16.02 -15.09
N ALA A 388 -25.97 15.68 -14.49
CA ALA A 388 -26.04 14.70 -13.40
C ALA A 388 -25.37 13.36 -13.75
N GLN A 389 -25.45 12.93 -15.02
CA GLN A 389 -24.83 11.70 -15.51
C GLN A 389 -23.29 11.71 -15.48
N ASP A 390 -22.67 12.88 -15.37
CA ASP A 390 -21.21 13.03 -15.32
C ASP A 390 -20.66 12.83 -13.90
N PHE A 391 -21.53 12.60 -12.90
CA PHE A 391 -21.16 12.46 -11.49
C PHE A 391 -21.60 11.13 -10.90
N VAL A 392 -20.69 10.46 -10.19
CA VAL A 392 -20.98 9.26 -9.40
C VAL A 392 -20.50 9.43 -7.97
N VAL A 393 -21.33 9.00 -7.02
CA VAL A 393 -21.02 9.05 -5.59
C VAL A 393 -20.64 7.65 -5.10
N ILE A 394 -19.50 7.55 -4.39
CA ILE A 394 -18.96 6.32 -3.82
C ILE A 394 -18.87 6.41 -2.28
N ALA A 395 -18.75 5.26 -1.61
CA ALA A 395 -18.75 5.15 -0.14
C ALA A 395 -17.51 5.73 0.56
#